data_AF-A0AAX3X145-F1
#
_entry.id   AF-A0AAX3X145-F1
#
_cell.length_a   1.000
_cell.length_b   1.000
_cell.length_c   1.000
_cell.angle_alpha   90.00
_cell.angle_beta   90.00
_cell.angle_gamma   90.00
#
_symmetry.space_group_name_H-M   'P 1'
#
loop_
_entity.id
_entity.type
_entity.pdbx_description
1 polymer ?
#
loop_
_entity_poly.entity_id
_entity_poly.type
_entity_poly.pdbx_seq_one_letter_code
_entity_poly.pdbx_strand_id
1 'polypeptide(L)'
;MPIERKIREYLHKEAESMECPPAISKRIEQSYSQYFQRKRSEINMKKRLMSGLVATAILIPTAAFAAPNLIEMLTRTSMTVEQVQVDEVGKATLEKLYNAFPETKLFEIINASKVQGVQTSIILQEKGGIGKKISLHTNSITGAIEHVNQENWEPKEKPLTALTDQEIKSKVDYLIDKMFGNIEEYEFAMEQMENPDQKTFMLNYAKKGSKTPFYQVFVQENTISVSLIGGETTPSNIKVEGFFSTNGKPDYTADSFLNDEKLFSLLKISPTELKQELAKGKSVVEIAASKNVSKQQVIDVIAKTQAEGQIQGENNDDVSSSEQMIKAVEPKVLQVIEHKTETPW
;
A
#
# COMPACT_ATOMS: atom_id res chain seq x y z
N MET A 1 -33.33 -16.76 3.34
CA MET A 1 -31.89 -16.65 3.02
C MET A 1 -31.68 -15.30 2.33
N PRO A 2 -30.88 -14.38 2.91
CA PRO A 2 -30.73 -13.03 2.37
C PRO A 2 -29.97 -13.07 1.03
N ILE A 3 -30.32 -12.15 0.14
CA ILE A 3 -29.86 -12.13 -1.26
C ILE A 3 -28.34 -11.94 -1.35
N GLU A 4 -27.76 -11.19 -0.42
CA GLU A 4 -26.32 -10.94 -0.30
C GLU A 4 -25.52 -12.22 -0.07
N ARG A 5 -26.04 -13.14 0.76
CA ARG A 5 -25.39 -14.43 1.01
C ARG A 5 -25.34 -15.28 -0.26
N LYS A 6 -26.41 -15.27 -1.06
CA LYS A 6 -26.45 -15.97 -2.34
C LYS A 6 -25.48 -15.36 -3.36
N ILE A 7 -25.40 -14.04 -3.43
CA ILE A 7 -24.48 -13.34 -4.33
C ILE A 7 -23.03 -13.67 -3.95
N ARG A 8 -22.69 -13.62 -2.66
CA ARG A 8 -21.35 -13.96 -2.17
C ARG A 8 -20.99 -15.42 -2.47
N GLU A 9 -21.87 -16.36 -2.16
CA GLU A 9 -21.64 -17.79 -2.45
C GLU A 9 -21.48 -18.04 -3.97
N TYR A 10 -22.25 -17.35 -4.80
CA TYR A 10 -22.16 -17.47 -6.26
C TYR A 10 -20.84 -16.93 -6.83
N LEU A 11 -20.45 -15.72 -6.42
CA LEU A 11 -19.19 -15.11 -6.86
C LEU A 11 -17.97 -15.90 -6.39
N HIS A 12 -18.01 -16.45 -5.18
CA HIS A 12 -16.92 -17.26 -4.65
C HIS A 12 -16.75 -18.56 -5.45
N LYS A 13 -17.86 -19.18 -5.84
CA LYS A 13 -17.86 -20.39 -6.66
C LYS A 13 -17.35 -20.12 -8.08
N GLU A 14 -17.72 -19.00 -8.69
CA GLU A 14 -17.22 -18.61 -10.02
C GLU A 14 -15.73 -18.27 -10.01
N ALA A 15 -15.23 -17.65 -8.95
CA ALA A 15 -13.81 -17.37 -8.79
C ALA A 15 -12.96 -18.65 -8.70
N GLU A 16 -13.46 -19.67 -7.99
CA GLU A 16 -12.80 -20.98 -7.88
C GLU A 16 -12.80 -21.78 -9.19
N SER A 17 -13.78 -21.54 -10.08
CA SER A 17 -13.89 -22.22 -11.37
C SER A 17 -13.26 -21.47 -12.54
N MET A 18 -12.79 -20.23 -12.35
CA MET A 18 -12.13 -19.47 -13.40
C MET A 18 -10.72 -20.01 -13.66
N GLU A 19 -10.53 -20.70 -14.79
CA GLU A 19 -9.19 -21.03 -15.28
C GLU A 19 -8.48 -19.77 -15.78
N CYS A 20 -7.21 -19.61 -15.40
CA CYS A 20 -6.39 -18.51 -15.87
C CYS A 20 -6.32 -18.54 -17.41
N PRO A 21 -6.73 -17.46 -18.10
CA PRO A 21 -6.74 -17.44 -19.55
C PRO A 21 -5.37 -17.81 -20.12
N PRO A 22 -5.27 -18.76 -21.07
CA PRO A 22 -3.99 -19.25 -21.59
C PRO A 22 -3.07 -18.15 -22.12
N ALA A 23 -3.64 -17.04 -22.62
CA ALA A 23 -2.89 -15.88 -23.07
C ALA A 23 -2.15 -15.15 -21.93
N ILE A 24 -2.75 -15.08 -20.73
CA ILE A 24 -2.13 -14.48 -19.54
C ILE A 24 -1.06 -15.42 -19.00
N SER A 25 -1.36 -16.71 -18.86
CA SER A 25 -0.40 -17.74 -18.45
C SER A 25 0.83 -17.76 -19.36
N LYS A 26 0.63 -17.75 -20.68
CA LYS A 26 1.70 -17.73 -21.68
C LYS A 26 2.56 -16.46 -21.60
N ARG A 27 1.95 -15.31 -21.29
CA ARG A 27 2.69 -14.03 -21.13
C ARG A 27 3.55 -14.01 -19.86
N ILE A 28 3.05 -14.62 -18.77
CA ILE A 28 3.79 -14.82 -17.54
C ILE A 28 4.97 -15.78 -17.78
N GLU A 29 4.73 -16.89 -18.46
CA GLU A 29 5.74 -17.91 -18.78
C GLU A 29 6.83 -17.38 -19.72
N GLN A 30 6.46 -16.57 -20.72
CA GLN A 30 7.41 -15.89 -21.62
C GLN A 30 8.27 -14.87 -20.88
N SER A 31 7.66 -14.07 -20.00
CA SER A 31 8.38 -13.09 -19.18
C SER A 31 9.36 -13.77 -18.23
N TYR A 32 8.95 -14.90 -17.62
CA TYR A 32 9.80 -15.71 -16.76
C TYR A 32 10.97 -16.35 -17.53
N SER A 33 10.70 -16.88 -18.73
CA SER A 33 11.71 -17.51 -19.58
C SER A 33 12.77 -16.52 -20.06
N GLN A 34 12.36 -15.31 -20.46
CA GLN A 34 13.29 -14.24 -20.86
C GLN A 34 14.18 -13.79 -19.69
N TYR A 35 13.61 -13.62 -18.50
CA TYR A 35 14.37 -13.29 -17.30
C TYR A 35 15.40 -14.39 -16.95
N PHE A 36 14.99 -15.66 -17.01
CA PHE A 36 15.87 -16.78 -16.68
C PHE A 36 17.01 -16.95 -17.68
N GLN A 37 16.76 -16.70 -18.98
CA GLN A 37 17.79 -16.74 -20.02
C GLN A 37 18.80 -15.59 -19.86
N ARG A 38 18.34 -14.37 -19.51
CA ARG A 38 19.20 -13.22 -19.24
C ARG A 38 20.12 -13.46 -18.05
N LYS A 39 19.58 -14.00 -16.95
CA LYS A 39 20.34 -14.35 -15.75
C LYS A 39 21.34 -15.49 -15.98
N ARG A 40 21.05 -16.42 -16.90
CA ARG A 40 21.98 -17.49 -17.31
C ARG A 40 23.13 -16.96 -18.18
N SER A 41 22.91 -15.90 -18.95
CA SER A 41 23.95 -15.25 -19.76
C SER A 41 24.93 -14.39 -18.95
N GLU A 42 24.49 -13.89 -17.78
CA GLU A 42 25.34 -13.14 -16.84
C GLU A 42 26.25 -14.04 -15.98
N ILE A 43 25.96 -15.34 -15.90
CA ILE A 43 26.76 -16.33 -15.13
C ILE A 43 27.76 -17.03 -16.05
N ASN A 44 28.73 -16.25 -16.54
CA ASN A 44 30.06 -16.64 -17.01
C ASN A 44 30.83 -15.31 -17.14
N MET A 45 31.94 -15.01 -16.47
CA MET A 45 33.05 -15.85 -16.03
C MET A 45 33.87 -14.97 -15.05
N LYS A 46 34.15 -15.44 -13.82
CA LYS A 46 35.42 -15.25 -13.07
C LYS A 46 35.38 -15.40 -11.54
N LYS A 47 34.26 -15.63 -10.86
CA LYS A 47 34.31 -15.91 -9.41
C LYS A 47 33.34 -17.00 -8.96
N ARG A 48 33.81 -18.25 -9.09
CA ARG A 48 33.43 -19.34 -8.18
C ARG A 48 34.10 -19.06 -6.83
N LEU A 49 33.32 -18.79 -5.79
CA LEU A 49 33.37 -19.48 -4.49
C LEU A 49 32.42 -18.78 -3.48
N MET A 50 31.55 -19.60 -2.87
CA MET A 50 31.01 -19.47 -1.50
C MET A 50 30.21 -18.21 -1.13
N SER A 51 28.88 -18.33 -1.19
CA SER A 51 28.00 -18.32 0.00
C SER A 51 26.54 -18.33 -0.44
N GLY A 52 25.79 -19.37 -0.10
CA GLY A 52 24.34 -19.36 -0.24
C GLY A 52 23.72 -18.37 0.75
N LEU A 53 22.71 -17.62 0.30
CA LEU A 53 21.54 -17.15 1.04
C LEU A 53 20.71 -16.20 0.14
N VAL A 54 19.40 -16.47 0.10
CA VAL A 54 18.25 -15.58 -0.17
C VAL A 54 18.34 -14.64 -1.38
N ALA A 55 17.58 -14.95 -2.42
CA ALA A 55 17.19 -14.00 -3.45
C ALA A 55 15.67 -14.03 -3.67
N THR A 56 14.89 -13.66 -2.66
CA THR A 56 13.55 -13.10 -2.85
C THR A 56 13.72 -11.61 -3.21
N ALA A 57 14.06 -11.35 -4.47
CA ALA A 57 14.10 -10.00 -5.02
C ALA A 57 12.99 -9.86 -6.06
N ILE A 58 11.84 -9.39 -5.54
CA ILE A 58 10.87 -8.47 -6.14
C ILE A 58 11.18 -8.15 -7.61
N LEU A 59 10.55 -8.88 -8.52
CA LEU A 59 10.31 -8.43 -9.89
C LEU A 59 8.80 -8.36 -10.04
N ILE A 60 8.23 -7.25 -9.58
CA ILE A 60 6.85 -6.91 -9.89
C ILE A 60 6.90 -6.17 -11.22
N PRO A 61 6.25 -6.68 -12.28
CA PRO A 61 6.06 -5.92 -13.52
C PRO A 61 5.31 -4.64 -13.15
N THR A 62 5.87 -3.48 -13.52
CA THR A 62 5.36 -2.13 -13.22
C THR A 62 3.95 -1.84 -13.73
N ALA A 63 3.33 -2.73 -14.53
CA ALA A 63 1.91 -2.68 -14.84
C ALA A 63 0.99 -3.09 -13.66
N ALA A 64 1.51 -3.82 -12.67
CA ALA A 64 0.74 -4.22 -11.48
C ALA A 64 0.75 -3.16 -10.35
N PHE A 65 1.62 -2.15 -10.41
CA PHE A 65 1.75 -1.14 -9.35
C PHE A 65 0.87 0.11 -9.54
N ALA A 66 0.08 0.18 -10.61
CA ALA A 66 -0.89 1.26 -10.83
C ALA A 66 -2.30 0.77 -11.25
N ALA A 67 -2.48 -0.53 -11.46
CA ALA A 67 -3.80 -1.11 -11.61
C ALA A 67 -4.36 -1.39 -10.21
N PRO A 68 -5.45 -0.74 -9.77
CA PRO A 68 -6.10 -1.09 -8.52
C PRO A 68 -6.42 -2.59 -8.51
N ASN A 69 -6.33 -3.20 -7.33
CA ASN A 69 -6.75 -4.59 -7.13
C ASN A 69 -8.21 -4.74 -7.63
N LEU A 70 -8.62 -5.91 -8.16
CA LEU A 70 -10.00 -6.10 -8.66
C LEU A 70 -11.07 -5.70 -7.61
N ILE A 71 -10.75 -5.90 -6.33
CA ILE A 71 -11.59 -5.49 -5.19
C ILE A 71 -11.70 -3.96 -5.10
N GLU A 72 -10.59 -3.22 -5.28
CA GLU A 72 -10.58 -1.75 -5.28
C GLU A 72 -11.37 -1.17 -6.46
N MET A 73 -11.36 -1.83 -7.64
CA MET A 73 -12.21 -1.41 -8.76
C MET A 73 -13.71 -1.56 -8.45
N LEU A 74 -14.08 -2.58 -7.69
CA LEU A 74 -15.48 -2.85 -7.30
C LEU A 74 -15.98 -1.96 -6.16
N THR A 75 -15.08 -1.46 -5.30
CA THR A 75 -15.42 -0.61 -4.15
C THR A 75 -15.16 0.88 -4.39
N ARG A 76 -14.57 1.25 -5.54
CA ARG A 76 -14.30 2.64 -5.91
C ARG A 76 -15.60 3.39 -6.18
N THR A 77 -15.84 4.44 -5.39
CA THR A 77 -16.97 5.34 -5.54
C THR A 77 -16.51 6.63 -6.22
N SER A 78 -17.17 7.01 -7.31
CA SER A 78 -16.94 8.31 -7.95
C SER A 78 -17.40 9.45 -7.03
N MET A 79 -16.69 10.58 -7.07
CA MET A 79 -17.02 11.78 -6.30
C MET A 79 -17.36 12.94 -7.25
N THR A 80 -18.36 13.74 -6.89
CA THR A 80 -18.60 15.04 -7.55
C THR A 80 -17.61 16.10 -7.05
N VAL A 81 -17.53 17.22 -7.76
CA VAL A 81 -16.67 18.37 -7.36
C VAL A 81 -17.05 18.88 -5.98
N GLU A 82 -18.34 19.00 -5.69
CA GLU A 82 -18.86 19.44 -4.39
C GLU A 82 -18.49 18.44 -3.29
N GLN A 83 -18.58 17.14 -3.58
CA GLN A 83 -18.18 16.09 -2.63
C GLN A 83 -16.69 16.14 -2.29
N VAL A 84 -15.82 16.39 -3.28
CA VAL A 84 -14.38 16.55 -3.04
C VAL A 84 -14.08 17.74 -2.13
N GLN A 85 -14.84 18.85 -2.27
CA GLN A 85 -14.63 20.06 -1.47
C GLN A 85 -15.08 19.93 -0.01
N VAL A 86 -16.01 19.02 0.28
CA VAL A 86 -16.49 18.77 1.65
C VAL A 86 -15.84 17.55 2.31
N ASP A 87 -15.29 16.61 1.54
CA ASP A 87 -14.48 15.50 2.07
C ASP A 87 -13.16 16.02 2.62
N GLU A 88 -12.82 15.64 3.86
CA GLU A 88 -11.64 16.14 4.57
C GLU A 88 -10.33 15.85 3.80
N VAL A 89 -10.15 14.61 3.33
CA VAL A 89 -8.96 14.19 2.58
C VAL A 89 -8.93 14.84 1.21
N GLY A 90 -10.07 14.89 0.52
CA GLY A 90 -10.21 15.53 -0.79
C GLY A 90 -9.87 17.02 -0.74
N LYS A 91 -10.45 17.74 0.22
CA LYS A 91 -10.19 19.17 0.44
C LYS A 91 -8.72 19.43 0.77
N ALA A 92 -8.13 18.69 1.70
CA ALA A 92 -6.72 18.85 2.07
C ALA A 92 -5.78 18.56 0.88
N THR A 93 -6.12 17.54 0.05
CA THR A 93 -5.37 17.22 -1.17
C THR A 93 -5.41 18.39 -2.16
N LEU A 94 -6.58 18.99 -2.40
CA LEU A 94 -6.72 20.15 -3.28
C LEU A 94 -5.99 21.38 -2.73
N GLU A 95 -6.11 21.68 -1.43
CA GLU A 95 -5.42 22.81 -0.81
C GLU A 95 -3.90 22.67 -0.95
N LYS A 96 -3.36 21.46 -0.73
CA LYS A 96 -1.94 21.18 -0.92
C LYS A 96 -1.51 21.38 -2.37
N LEU A 97 -2.27 20.86 -3.34
CA LEU A 97 -2.00 21.08 -4.75
C LEU A 97 -2.04 22.57 -5.12
N TYR A 98 -3.06 23.30 -4.67
CA TYR A 98 -3.23 24.73 -4.96
C TYR A 98 -2.16 25.62 -4.34
N ASN A 99 -1.58 25.20 -3.22
CA ASN A 99 -0.45 25.89 -2.62
C ASN A 99 0.85 25.59 -3.38
N ALA A 100 1.02 24.33 -3.86
CA ALA A 100 2.17 23.91 -4.66
C ALA A 100 2.16 24.57 -6.06
N PHE A 101 1.00 24.58 -6.71
CA PHE A 101 0.76 25.02 -8.08
C PHE A 101 -0.51 25.89 -8.16
N PRO A 102 -0.44 27.19 -7.84
CA PRO A 102 -1.61 28.07 -7.77
C PRO A 102 -2.45 28.14 -9.06
N GLU A 103 -1.84 27.96 -10.22
CA GLU A 103 -2.50 27.92 -11.52
C GLU A 103 -3.54 26.79 -11.65
N THR A 104 -3.38 25.71 -10.88
CA THR A 104 -4.30 24.57 -10.91
C THR A 104 -5.68 24.90 -10.33
N LYS A 105 -5.85 26.05 -9.66
CA LYS A 105 -7.18 26.58 -9.28
C LYS A 105 -8.08 26.88 -10.48
N LEU A 106 -7.49 27.08 -11.66
CA LEU A 106 -8.23 27.31 -12.91
C LEU A 106 -8.53 26.01 -13.66
N PHE A 107 -8.00 24.88 -13.21
CA PHE A 107 -8.19 23.58 -13.85
C PHE A 107 -9.57 23.00 -13.47
N GLU A 108 -10.07 22.12 -14.31
CA GLU A 108 -11.31 21.38 -14.07
C GLU A 108 -10.98 20.02 -13.45
N ILE A 109 -11.74 19.64 -12.41
CA ILE A 109 -11.68 18.27 -11.88
C ILE A 109 -12.44 17.38 -12.86
N ILE A 110 -11.70 16.62 -13.67
CA ILE A 110 -12.26 15.73 -14.70
C ILE A 110 -12.58 14.34 -14.15
N ASN A 111 -11.99 13.97 -13.02
CA ASN A 111 -12.29 12.74 -12.32
C ASN A 111 -11.96 12.90 -10.84
N ALA A 112 -12.82 12.37 -9.98
CA ALA A 112 -12.50 12.15 -8.59
C ALA A 112 -13.16 10.85 -8.12
N SER A 113 -12.48 10.12 -7.26
CA SER A 113 -13.00 8.88 -6.70
C SER A 113 -12.37 8.54 -5.36
N LYS A 114 -13.02 7.68 -4.60
CA LYS A 114 -12.56 7.21 -3.30
C LYS A 114 -12.77 5.72 -3.17
N VAL A 115 -11.79 5.06 -2.59
CA VAL A 115 -11.89 3.71 -2.02
C VAL A 115 -11.80 3.87 -0.52
N GLN A 116 -12.88 3.57 0.19
CA GLN A 116 -12.99 3.82 1.62
C GLN A 116 -11.87 3.13 2.40
N GLY A 117 -11.19 3.89 3.28
CA GLY A 117 -10.07 3.38 4.08
C GLY A 117 -8.80 3.07 3.29
N VAL A 118 -8.76 3.37 1.98
CA VAL A 118 -7.60 3.07 1.14
C VAL A 118 -7.07 4.35 0.51
N GLN A 119 -7.83 4.95 -0.40
CA GLN A 119 -7.29 6.03 -1.24
C GLN A 119 -8.38 6.96 -1.80
N THR A 120 -8.09 8.25 -1.79
CA THR A 120 -8.81 9.30 -2.51
C THR A 120 -7.98 9.68 -3.74
N SER A 121 -8.57 9.61 -4.94
CA SER A 121 -7.93 9.96 -6.21
C SER A 121 -8.60 11.18 -6.83
N ILE A 122 -7.82 12.18 -7.22
CA ILE A 122 -8.33 13.41 -7.86
C ILE A 122 -7.51 13.69 -9.11
N ILE A 123 -8.18 13.95 -10.23
CA ILE A 123 -7.57 14.29 -11.51
C ILE A 123 -8.07 15.66 -11.96
N LEU A 124 -7.14 16.58 -12.14
CA LEU A 124 -7.39 17.93 -12.64
C LEU A 124 -6.78 18.08 -14.03
N GLN A 125 -7.46 18.82 -14.89
CA GLN A 125 -6.98 19.14 -16.23
C GLN A 125 -7.22 20.61 -16.57
N GLU A 126 -6.24 21.21 -17.25
CA GLU A 126 -6.37 22.55 -17.81
C GLU A 126 -7.56 22.64 -18.77
N LYS A 127 -8.30 23.75 -18.70
CA LYS A 127 -9.49 23.98 -19.53
C LYS A 127 -9.16 23.84 -21.01
N GLY A 128 -10.05 23.19 -21.76
CA GLY A 128 -9.86 22.88 -23.18
C GLY A 128 -9.24 21.51 -23.46
N GLY A 129 -8.89 20.72 -22.43
CA GLY A 129 -8.68 19.27 -22.54
C GLY A 129 -7.38 18.82 -23.22
N ILE A 130 -6.52 19.75 -23.64
CA ILE A 130 -5.24 19.48 -24.32
C ILE A 130 -4.01 19.91 -23.53
N GLY A 131 -4.22 20.60 -22.40
CA GLY A 131 -3.17 21.19 -21.58
C GLY A 131 -2.69 20.26 -20.46
N LYS A 132 -2.13 20.86 -19.40
CA LYS A 132 -1.59 20.11 -18.26
C LYS A 132 -2.67 19.27 -17.59
N LYS A 133 -2.29 18.07 -17.16
CA LYS A 133 -3.14 17.17 -16.39
C LYS A 133 -2.37 16.66 -15.18
N ILE A 134 -2.98 16.72 -14.01
CA ILE A 134 -2.38 16.29 -12.75
C ILE A 134 -3.32 15.29 -12.09
N SER A 135 -2.79 14.14 -11.74
CA SER A 135 -3.47 13.10 -10.96
C SER A 135 -2.79 12.97 -9.61
N LEU A 136 -3.57 12.99 -8.55
CA LEU A 136 -3.10 12.80 -7.18
C LEU A 136 -3.83 11.62 -6.56
N HIS A 137 -3.06 10.80 -5.84
CA HIS A 137 -3.60 9.71 -5.05
C HIS A 137 -3.13 9.89 -3.61
N THR A 138 -4.12 10.05 -2.74
CA THR A 138 -3.93 10.35 -1.32
C THR A 138 -4.44 9.19 -0.49
N ASN A 139 -3.63 8.71 0.44
CA ASN A 139 -4.04 7.72 1.41
C ASN A 139 -5.25 8.23 2.21
N SER A 140 -6.36 7.49 2.22
CA SER A 140 -7.59 7.95 2.89
C SER A 140 -7.51 7.94 4.41
N ILE A 141 -6.49 7.30 4.99
CA ILE A 141 -6.29 7.21 6.44
C ILE A 141 -5.26 8.23 6.91
N THR A 142 -4.08 8.28 6.29
CA THR A 142 -3.02 9.22 6.71
C THR A 142 -3.20 10.62 6.13
N GLY A 143 -3.97 10.77 5.05
CA GLY A 143 -4.04 12.01 4.28
C GLY A 143 -2.75 12.33 3.51
N ALA A 144 -1.76 11.43 3.51
CA ALA A 144 -0.53 11.61 2.76
C ALA A 144 -0.76 11.37 1.28
N ILE A 145 -0.25 12.26 0.43
CA ILE A 145 -0.20 12.05 -1.02
C ILE A 145 0.87 10.99 -1.27
N GLU A 146 0.49 9.85 -1.83
CA GLU A 146 1.39 8.71 -2.07
C GLU A 146 1.84 8.67 -3.52
N HIS A 147 1.01 9.15 -4.45
CA HIS A 147 1.33 9.19 -5.86
C HIS A 147 0.89 10.52 -6.48
N VAL A 148 1.77 11.08 -7.30
CA VAL A 148 1.49 12.25 -8.13
C VAL A 148 1.92 11.94 -9.55
N ASN A 149 1.01 12.15 -10.50
CA ASN A 149 1.32 12.08 -11.90
C ASN A 149 1.02 13.43 -12.56
N GLN A 150 2.00 14.02 -13.23
CA GLN A 150 1.78 15.21 -14.04
C GLN A 150 2.14 14.91 -15.49
N GLU A 151 1.18 15.14 -16.38
CA GLU A 151 1.28 14.96 -17.83
C GLU A 151 1.41 16.34 -18.52
N ASN A 152 1.93 16.33 -19.74
CA ASN A 152 2.12 17.53 -20.58
C ASN A 152 3.02 18.60 -19.92
N TRP A 153 4.19 18.16 -19.44
CA TRP A 153 5.19 19.05 -18.86
C TRP A 153 5.71 20.08 -19.86
N GLU A 154 6.11 19.60 -21.03
CA GLU A 154 6.69 20.37 -22.12
C GLU A 154 5.74 20.50 -23.33
N PRO A 155 6.00 21.41 -24.28
CA PRO A 155 5.37 21.38 -25.59
C PRO A 155 5.58 20.02 -26.29
N LYS A 156 4.61 19.60 -27.10
CA LYS A 156 4.61 18.28 -27.76
C LYS A 156 5.82 18.08 -28.68
N GLU A 157 6.36 19.17 -29.22
CA GLU A 157 7.52 19.19 -30.12
C GLU A 157 8.84 18.87 -29.39
N LYS A 158 8.89 19.06 -28.07
CA LYS A 158 10.08 18.80 -27.25
C LYS A 158 9.67 18.12 -25.92
N PRO A 159 9.25 16.85 -25.96
CA PRO A 159 8.80 16.14 -24.75
C PRO A 159 9.95 15.97 -23.75
N LEU A 160 9.61 15.70 -22.48
CA LEU A 160 10.60 15.50 -21.40
C LEU A 160 11.73 14.53 -21.77
N THR A 161 11.40 13.44 -22.46
CA THR A 161 12.38 12.41 -22.85
C THR A 161 13.44 12.88 -23.86
N ALA A 162 13.19 14.02 -24.53
CA ALA A 162 14.13 14.68 -25.42
C ALA A 162 15.04 15.71 -24.70
N LEU A 163 14.82 15.95 -23.41
CA LEU A 163 15.66 16.83 -22.59
C LEU A 163 16.94 16.10 -22.13
N THR A 164 17.90 16.88 -21.64
CA THR A 164 19.09 16.37 -20.98
C THR A 164 18.77 15.83 -19.58
N ASP A 165 19.59 14.92 -19.08
CA ASP A 165 19.43 14.32 -17.74
C ASP A 165 19.35 15.39 -16.64
N GLN A 166 20.10 16.49 -16.77
CA GLN A 166 20.06 17.60 -15.82
C GLN A 166 18.74 18.36 -15.89
N GLU A 167 18.20 18.63 -17.09
CA GLU A 167 16.89 19.28 -17.24
C GLU A 167 15.75 18.39 -16.72
N ILE A 168 15.81 17.07 -16.98
CA ILE A 168 14.86 16.10 -16.44
C ILE A 168 14.91 16.12 -14.92
N LYS A 169 16.12 16.01 -14.34
CA LYS A 169 16.32 16.07 -12.89
C LYS A 169 15.74 17.35 -12.30
N SER A 170 16.04 18.52 -12.87
CA SER A 170 15.53 19.80 -12.35
C SER A 170 14.01 19.86 -12.33
N LYS A 171 13.32 19.25 -13.31
CA LYS A 171 11.86 19.19 -13.34
C LYS A 171 11.29 18.20 -12.31
N VAL A 172 11.94 17.06 -12.15
CA VAL A 172 11.57 16.08 -11.11
C VAL A 172 11.78 16.68 -9.71
N ASP A 173 12.93 17.29 -9.45
CA ASP A 173 13.22 17.98 -8.20
C ASP A 173 12.17 19.04 -7.88
N TYR A 174 11.79 19.84 -8.88
CA TYR A 174 10.76 20.86 -8.75
C TYR A 174 9.40 20.26 -8.35
N LEU A 175 8.98 19.15 -8.97
CA LEU A 175 7.75 18.48 -8.59
C LEU A 175 7.82 17.95 -7.14
N ILE A 176 8.93 17.27 -6.78
CA ILE A 176 9.07 16.70 -5.44
C ILE A 176 9.12 17.79 -4.39
N ASP A 177 9.89 18.85 -4.59
CA ASP A 177 10.02 19.96 -3.65
C ASP A 177 8.69 20.68 -3.43
N LYS A 178 7.93 20.93 -4.49
CA LYS A 178 6.61 21.59 -4.39
C LYS A 178 5.57 20.72 -3.70
N MET A 179 5.57 19.42 -3.96
CA MET A 179 4.54 18.51 -3.43
C MET A 179 4.89 17.88 -2.08
N PHE A 180 6.17 17.71 -1.78
CA PHE A 180 6.63 16.97 -0.61
C PHE A 180 7.66 17.72 0.23
N GLY A 181 8.36 18.70 -0.35
CA GLY A 181 9.35 19.52 0.32
C GLY A 181 10.70 18.83 0.53
N ASN A 182 11.68 19.63 0.97
CA ASN A 182 12.99 19.17 1.46
C ASN A 182 13.78 18.33 0.46
N ILE A 183 13.73 18.65 -0.84
CA ILE A 183 14.45 17.87 -1.87
C ILE A 183 15.96 17.82 -1.62
N GLU A 184 16.51 18.82 -0.93
CA GLU A 184 17.92 18.90 -0.54
C GLU A 184 18.36 17.81 0.45
N GLU A 185 17.42 17.16 1.16
CA GLU A 185 17.72 16.03 2.04
C GLU A 185 17.97 14.72 1.27
N TYR A 186 17.70 14.71 -0.03
CA TYR A 186 17.76 13.50 -0.86
C TYR A 186 18.97 13.50 -1.79
N GLU A 187 19.46 12.30 -2.04
CA GLU A 187 20.37 11.96 -3.14
C GLU A 187 19.60 11.12 -4.15
N PHE A 188 19.93 11.26 -5.44
CA PHE A 188 19.21 10.58 -6.51
C PHE A 188 20.15 9.70 -7.35
N ALA A 189 19.61 8.61 -7.86
CA ALA A 189 20.20 7.81 -8.92
C ALA A 189 19.23 7.76 -10.09
N MET A 190 19.72 8.04 -11.30
CA MET A 190 18.93 7.98 -12.53
C MET A 190 19.45 6.85 -13.41
N GLU A 191 18.53 6.04 -13.94
CA GLU A 191 18.82 5.04 -14.95
C GLU A 191 17.81 5.11 -16.09
N GLN A 192 18.28 4.86 -17.31
CA GLN A 192 17.41 4.64 -18.45
C GLN A 192 17.03 3.17 -18.49
N MET A 193 15.72 2.88 -18.49
CA MET A 193 15.23 1.52 -18.61
C MET A 193 15.39 1.02 -20.06
N GLU A 194 15.78 -0.25 -20.21
CA GLU A 194 15.78 -0.92 -21.51
C GLU A 194 14.33 -1.25 -21.90
N ASN A 195 13.73 -0.34 -22.66
CA ASN A 195 12.40 -0.55 -23.22
C ASN A 195 12.47 -0.27 -24.73
N PRO A 196 12.24 -1.29 -25.60
CA PRO A 196 12.48 -1.17 -27.04
C PRO A 196 11.55 -0.15 -27.72
N ASP A 197 10.37 0.10 -27.15
CA ASP A 197 9.33 0.90 -27.80
C ASP A 197 9.23 2.34 -27.24
N GLN A 198 9.82 2.62 -26.08
CA GLN A 198 9.70 3.92 -25.43
C GLN A 198 10.91 4.24 -24.54
N LYS A 199 11.37 5.50 -24.57
CA LYS A 199 12.42 5.96 -23.66
C LYS A 199 11.80 6.22 -22.29
N THR A 200 12.25 5.48 -21.28
CA THR A 200 11.81 5.64 -19.90
C THR A 200 13.02 5.88 -19.00
N PHE A 201 12.96 6.91 -18.18
CA PHE A 201 13.92 7.11 -17.10
C PHE A 201 13.29 6.75 -15.77
N MET A 202 14.05 6.05 -14.93
CA MET A 202 13.72 5.83 -13.53
C MET A 202 14.69 6.65 -12.67
N LEU A 203 14.16 7.46 -11.77
CA LEU A 203 14.94 8.17 -10.77
C LEU A 203 14.54 7.65 -9.38
N ASN A 204 15.51 7.20 -8.61
CA ASN A 204 15.33 6.78 -7.24
C ASN A 204 15.93 7.84 -6.32
N TYR A 205 15.11 8.43 -5.45
CA TYR A 205 15.54 9.43 -4.46
C TYR A 205 15.60 8.78 -3.09
N ALA A 206 16.80 8.67 -2.52
CA ALA A 206 17.03 8.18 -1.17
C ALA A 206 17.38 9.35 -0.25
N LYS A 207 16.93 9.31 1.01
CA LYS A 207 17.38 10.29 2.00
C LYS A 207 18.89 10.11 2.19
N LYS A 208 19.66 11.20 2.28
CA LYS A 208 21.12 11.16 2.42
C LYS A 208 21.54 10.19 3.53
N GLY A 209 22.34 9.18 3.17
CA GLY A 209 22.80 8.13 4.10
C GLY A 209 21.87 6.90 4.20
N SER A 210 20.73 6.89 3.50
CA SER A 210 19.87 5.72 3.32
C SER A 210 20.27 4.93 2.08
N LYS A 211 20.18 3.60 2.16
CA LYS A 211 20.33 2.73 0.99
C LYS A 211 19.01 2.42 0.29
N THR A 212 17.89 2.73 0.93
CA THR A 212 16.55 2.50 0.38
C THR A 212 15.98 3.80 -0.16
N PRO A 213 15.47 3.81 -1.40
CA PRO A 213 14.80 4.97 -1.95
C PRO A 213 13.51 5.26 -1.17
N PHE A 214 13.23 6.54 -1.02
CA PHE A 214 12.04 7.08 -0.40
C PHE A 214 11.01 7.49 -1.46
N TYR A 215 11.48 8.08 -2.57
CA TYR A 215 10.67 8.29 -3.76
C TYR A 215 11.23 7.50 -4.94
N GLN A 216 10.33 6.99 -5.77
CA GLN A 216 10.64 6.48 -7.09
C GLN A 216 9.88 7.30 -8.13
N VAL A 217 10.58 7.73 -9.16
CA VAL A 217 10.05 8.57 -10.21
C VAL A 217 10.24 7.91 -11.56
N PHE A 218 9.19 7.87 -12.35
CA PHE A 218 9.27 7.51 -13.76
C PHE A 218 9.04 8.73 -14.62
N VAL A 219 9.92 8.90 -15.61
CA VAL A 219 9.76 9.89 -16.68
C VAL A 219 9.56 9.14 -17.98
N GLN A 220 8.35 9.24 -18.52
CA GLN A 220 7.91 8.56 -19.73
C GLN A 220 7.27 9.60 -20.65
N GLU A 221 7.71 9.65 -21.91
CA GLU A 221 7.26 10.63 -22.90
C GLU A 221 7.35 12.08 -22.38
N ASN A 222 6.22 12.64 -21.94
CA ASN A 222 6.04 13.98 -21.42
C ASN A 222 5.37 14.01 -20.04
N THR A 223 5.56 12.93 -19.29
CA THR A 223 4.92 12.64 -18.01
C THR A 223 5.97 12.39 -16.94
N ILE A 224 5.74 12.94 -15.74
CA ILE A 224 6.51 12.62 -14.53
C ILE A 224 5.54 12.00 -13.52
N SER A 225 5.84 10.77 -13.13
CA SER A 225 5.08 10.02 -12.13
C SER A 225 5.95 9.78 -10.90
N VAL A 226 5.59 10.35 -9.76
CA VAL A 226 6.30 10.24 -8.48
C VAL A 226 5.49 9.37 -7.53
N SER A 227 6.13 8.32 -7.00
CA SER A 227 5.57 7.45 -5.96
C SER A 227 6.39 7.54 -4.69
N LEU A 228 5.71 7.67 -3.56
CA LEU A 228 6.27 7.49 -2.24
C LEU A 228 6.37 5.98 -1.96
N ILE A 229 7.59 5.47 -1.80
CA ILE A 229 7.87 4.03 -1.61
C ILE A 229 8.62 3.73 -0.30
N GLY A 230 9.08 4.77 0.39
CA GLY A 230 9.66 4.68 1.73
C GLY A 230 8.88 5.52 2.74
N GLY A 231 9.13 5.28 4.03
CA GLY A 231 8.36 5.86 5.13
C GLY A 231 7.13 5.00 5.50
N GLU A 232 6.44 5.38 6.56
CA GLU A 232 5.15 4.80 6.93
C GLU A 232 4.07 5.31 5.95
N THR A 233 4.10 4.82 4.70
CA THR A 233 3.04 5.10 3.71
C THR A 233 1.78 4.33 4.03
N THR A 234 1.95 3.19 4.70
CA THR A 234 0.85 2.47 5.31
C THR A 234 0.63 3.08 6.69
N PRO A 235 -0.58 3.53 7.01
CA PRO A 235 -0.99 3.57 8.41
C PRO A 235 -0.67 2.18 8.99
N SER A 236 0.03 2.11 10.12
CA SER A 236 0.17 0.86 10.90
C SER A 236 -1.19 0.18 11.21
N ASN A 237 -2.26 0.92 10.94
CA ASN A 237 -3.68 0.68 11.13
C ASN A 237 -4.41 0.07 9.91
N ILE A 238 -3.75 -0.27 8.78
CA ILE A 238 -4.36 -1.25 7.86
C ILE A 238 -4.24 -2.63 8.50
N LYS A 239 -5.33 -3.11 9.10
CA LYS A 239 -5.55 -4.53 9.36
C LYS A 239 -5.48 -5.25 8.01
N VAL A 240 -4.28 -5.69 7.62
CA VAL A 240 -4.10 -6.58 6.47
C VAL A 240 -4.85 -7.86 6.81
N GLU A 241 -6.03 -8.05 6.23
CA GLU A 241 -6.82 -9.25 6.44
C GLU A 241 -5.96 -10.47 6.06
N GLY A 242 -5.71 -11.36 7.01
CA GLY A 242 -4.81 -12.50 6.81
C GLY A 242 -3.32 -12.21 7.06
N PHE A 243 -3.00 -11.21 7.89
CA PHE A 243 -1.62 -10.94 8.31
C PHE A 243 -1.00 -12.15 9.03
N PHE A 244 -1.80 -12.84 9.86
CA PHE A 244 -1.45 -14.13 10.44
C PHE A 244 -1.83 -15.28 9.50
N SER A 245 -1.02 -16.33 9.52
CA SER A 245 -1.20 -17.49 8.65
C SER A 245 -0.86 -18.79 9.37
N THR A 246 -1.69 -19.81 9.18
CA THR A 246 -1.50 -21.16 9.72
C THR A 246 -1.40 -22.13 8.54
N ASN A 247 -0.31 -22.89 8.46
CA ASN A 247 -0.02 -23.81 7.35
C ASN A 247 -0.07 -23.17 5.96
N GLY A 248 0.40 -21.91 5.85
CA GLY A 248 0.41 -21.18 4.58
C GLY A 248 -0.95 -20.66 4.11
N LYS A 249 -2.00 -20.79 4.93
CA LYS A 249 -3.33 -20.19 4.70
C LYS A 249 -3.57 -19.05 5.69
N PRO A 250 -4.36 -18.01 5.33
CA PRO A 250 -4.75 -16.95 6.26
C PRO A 250 -5.44 -17.52 7.52
N ASP A 251 -5.04 -17.03 8.70
CA ASP A 251 -5.68 -17.34 9.97
C ASP A 251 -6.51 -16.15 10.43
N TYR A 252 -7.77 -16.09 10.00
CA TYR A 252 -8.68 -15.00 10.29
C TYR A 252 -9.03 -14.87 11.77
N THR A 253 -8.93 -15.97 12.54
CA THR A 253 -9.14 -15.95 13.99
C THR A 253 -7.98 -15.24 14.66
N ALA A 254 -6.74 -15.65 14.38
CA ALA A 254 -5.57 -14.96 14.90
C ALA A 254 -5.53 -13.49 14.44
N ASP A 255 -5.88 -13.21 13.19
CA ASP A 255 -5.90 -11.86 12.64
C ASP A 255 -6.94 -10.95 13.34
N SER A 256 -8.15 -11.44 13.59
CA SER A 256 -9.20 -10.68 14.26
C SER A 256 -8.79 -10.22 15.67
N PHE A 257 -8.04 -11.05 16.41
CA PHE A 257 -7.71 -10.82 17.81
C PHE A 257 -6.28 -10.28 18.05
N LEU A 258 -5.32 -10.64 17.21
CA LEU A 258 -3.89 -10.33 17.42
C LEU A 258 -3.38 -9.21 16.53
N ASN A 259 -4.09 -8.88 15.44
CA ASN A 259 -3.78 -7.73 14.61
C ASN A 259 -4.33 -6.43 15.25
N ASP A 260 -3.79 -6.08 16.41
CA ASP A 260 -4.23 -4.96 17.25
C ASP A 260 -3.03 -4.06 17.61
N GLU A 261 -3.10 -2.79 17.23
CA GLU A 261 -2.07 -1.78 17.53
C GLU A 261 -1.85 -1.59 19.04
N LYS A 262 -2.91 -1.69 19.85
CA LYS A 262 -2.79 -1.57 21.30
C LYS A 262 -2.02 -2.76 21.86
N LEU A 263 -2.18 -3.94 21.26
CA LEU A 263 -1.42 -5.14 21.61
C LEU A 263 0.06 -4.98 21.22
N PHE A 264 0.35 -4.52 19.99
CA PHE A 264 1.73 -4.26 19.54
C PHE A 264 2.45 -3.25 20.44
N SER A 265 1.76 -2.17 20.79
CA SER A 265 2.24 -1.12 21.69
C SER A 265 2.51 -1.65 23.10
N LEU A 266 1.61 -2.48 23.64
CA LEU A 266 1.77 -3.11 24.95
C LEU A 266 3.01 -4.01 24.98
N LEU A 267 3.18 -4.83 23.94
CA LEU A 267 4.28 -5.80 23.82
C LEU A 267 5.61 -5.16 23.40
N LYS A 268 5.59 -3.92 22.90
CA LYS A 268 6.73 -3.20 22.32
C LYS A 268 7.42 -4.03 21.23
N ILE A 269 6.61 -4.55 20.32
CA ILE A 269 7.04 -5.32 19.15
C ILE A 269 6.25 -4.86 17.92
N SER A 270 6.85 -5.02 16.75
CA SER A 270 6.14 -4.82 15.48
C SER A 270 5.19 -5.99 15.16
N PRO A 271 4.20 -5.79 14.27
CA PRO A 271 3.36 -6.89 13.77
C PRO A 271 4.19 -8.05 13.21
N THR A 272 5.23 -7.73 12.43
CA THR A 272 6.12 -8.71 11.80
C THR A 272 6.89 -9.54 12.82
N GLU A 273 7.35 -8.90 13.90
CA GLU A 273 8.03 -9.60 15.00
C GLU A 273 7.08 -10.54 15.75
N LEU A 274 5.84 -10.11 16.02
CA LEU A 274 4.84 -10.98 16.64
C LEU A 274 4.61 -12.23 15.77
N LYS A 275 4.40 -12.04 14.46
CA LYS A 275 4.23 -13.16 13.51
C LYS A 275 5.42 -14.11 13.51
N GLN A 276 6.65 -13.60 13.55
CA GLN A 276 7.85 -14.43 13.57
C GLN A 276 7.99 -15.24 14.86
N GLU A 277 7.66 -14.65 16.01
CA GLU A 277 7.72 -15.37 17.29
C GLU A 277 6.64 -16.44 17.39
N LEU A 278 5.42 -16.17 16.89
CA LEU A 278 4.38 -17.19 16.78
C LEU A 278 4.79 -18.33 15.84
N ALA A 279 5.44 -18.03 14.71
CA ALA A 279 5.96 -19.04 13.78
C ALA A 279 7.08 -19.92 14.39
N LYS A 280 7.71 -19.48 15.48
CA LYS A 280 8.66 -20.29 16.28
C LYS A 280 7.97 -21.19 17.31
N GLY A 281 6.64 -21.29 17.26
CA GLY A 281 5.85 -22.12 18.17
C GLY A 281 5.53 -21.48 19.53
N LYS A 282 5.84 -20.20 19.72
CA LYS A 282 5.50 -19.49 20.97
C LYS A 282 4.04 -19.04 20.97
N SER A 283 3.44 -18.98 22.16
CA SER A 283 2.15 -18.32 22.35
C SER A 283 2.32 -16.83 22.64
N VAL A 284 1.25 -16.05 22.49
CA VAL A 284 1.25 -14.61 22.83
C VAL A 284 1.57 -14.40 24.31
N VAL A 285 1.10 -15.29 25.19
CA VAL A 285 1.40 -15.25 26.62
C VAL A 285 2.89 -15.42 26.90
N GLU A 286 3.56 -16.34 26.20
CA GLU A 286 5.01 -16.56 26.35
C GLU A 286 5.82 -15.35 25.85
N ILE A 287 5.39 -14.74 24.75
CA ILE A 287 5.99 -13.52 24.21
C ILE A 287 5.79 -12.35 25.19
N ALA A 288 4.58 -12.17 25.71
CA ALA A 288 4.26 -11.15 26.71
C ALA A 288 5.10 -11.29 27.98
N ALA A 289 5.22 -12.51 28.51
CA ALA A 289 6.06 -12.80 29.68
C ALA A 289 7.52 -12.40 29.44
N SER A 290 8.07 -12.67 28.25
CA SER A 290 9.44 -12.26 27.88
C SER A 290 9.64 -10.74 27.81
N LYS A 291 8.54 -9.98 27.73
CA LYS A 291 8.51 -8.51 27.68
C LYS A 291 8.08 -7.88 29.01
N ASN A 292 7.99 -8.66 30.09
CA ASN A 292 7.45 -8.25 31.39
C ASN A 292 6.00 -7.73 31.32
N VAL A 293 5.22 -8.24 30.37
CA VAL A 293 3.79 -7.99 30.24
C VAL A 293 3.03 -9.19 30.81
N SER A 294 2.11 -8.94 31.73
CA SER A 294 1.31 -9.99 32.34
C SER A 294 0.24 -10.51 31.39
N LYS A 295 -0.17 -11.77 31.58
CA LYS A 295 -1.28 -12.37 30.84
C LYS A 295 -2.56 -11.54 30.93
N GLN A 296 -2.88 -10.99 32.11
CA GLN A 296 -4.07 -10.18 32.30
C GLN A 296 -4.04 -8.89 31.47
N GLN A 297 -2.89 -8.21 31.39
CA GLN A 297 -2.77 -7.00 30.56
C GLN A 297 -3.02 -7.28 29.07
N VAL A 298 -2.60 -8.45 28.58
CA VAL A 298 -2.89 -8.86 27.20
C VAL A 298 -4.39 -9.10 27.01
N ILE A 299 -5.03 -9.79 27.97
CA ILE A 299 -6.48 -10.04 27.95
C ILE A 299 -7.25 -8.72 27.92
N ASP A 300 -6.92 -7.81 28.84
CA ASP A 300 -7.62 -6.54 29.00
C ASP A 300 -7.55 -5.69 27.72
N VAL A 301 -6.38 -5.64 27.09
CA VAL A 301 -6.19 -4.88 25.85
C VAL A 301 -7.02 -5.46 24.71
N ILE A 302 -6.92 -6.77 24.45
CA ILE A 302 -7.61 -7.40 23.32
C ILE A 302 -9.12 -7.39 23.57
N ALA A 303 -9.59 -7.74 24.77
CA ALA A 303 -11.02 -7.77 25.10
C ALA A 303 -11.65 -6.38 24.99
N LYS A 304 -10.94 -5.33 25.43
CA LYS A 304 -11.37 -3.94 25.27
C LYS A 304 -11.48 -3.55 23.80
N THR A 305 -10.47 -3.86 22.97
CA THR A 305 -10.51 -3.57 21.53
C THR A 305 -11.69 -4.28 20.84
N GLN A 306 -11.95 -5.54 21.20
CA GLN A 306 -13.07 -6.31 20.64
C GLN A 306 -14.43 -5.75 21.07
N ALA A 307 -14.57 -5.34 22.33
CA ALA A 307 -15.80 -4.72 22.84
C ALA A 307 -16.06 -3.36 22.17
N GLU A 308 -15.05 -2.50 22.05
CA GLU A 308 -15.15 -1.20 21.35
C GLU A 308 -15.57 -1.37 19.88
N GLY A 309 -15.03 -2.38 19.18
CA GLY A 309 -15.39 -2.67 17.79
C GLY A 309 -16.85 -3.14 17.60
N GLN A 310 -17.46 -3.75 18.63
CA GLN A 310 -18.88 -4.14 18.59
C GLN A 310 -19.82 -2.98 18.90
N ILE A 311 -19.43 -2.06 19.79
CA ILE A 311 -20.20 -0.85 20.14
C ILE A 311 -20.28 0.12 18.95
N GLN A 312 -19.26 0.19 18.11
CA GLN A 312 -19.26 1.10 16.95
C GLN A 312 -20.20 0.65 15.80
N GLY A 313 -20.78 -0.56 15.89
CA GLY A 313 -21.79 -1.08 14.96
C GLY A 313 -23.25 -0.87 15.42
N GLU A 314 -23.47 -0.58 16.71
CA GLU A 314 -24.79 -0.33 17.31
C GLU A 314 -24.72 0.97 18.11
N ASN A 315 -25.38 2.05 17.67
CA ASN A 315 -25.44 3.34 18.37
C ASN A 315 -26.10 3.20 19.78
N ASN A 316 -25.38 2.68 20.77
CA ASN A 316 -25.84 2.58 22.16
C ASN A 316 -24.68 2.92 23.12
N ASP A 317 -24.67 4.16 23.60
CA ASP A 317 -23.75 4.69 24.61
C ASP A 317 -24.15 4.25 26.04
N ASP A 318 -24.18 2.94 26.32
CA ASP A 318 -24.35 2.45 27.70
C ASP A 318 -23.09 1.76 28.23
N VAL A 319 -22.44 2.41 29.20
CA VAL A 319 -21.20 1.96 29.88
C VAL A 319 -21.39 0.61 30.60
N SER A 320 -22.63 0.27 30.97
CA SER A 320 -23.00 -1.04 31.55
C SER A 320 -22.82 -2.20 30.55
N SER A 321 -22.95 -1.92 29.25
CA SER A 321 -22.81 -2.91 28.17
C SER A 321 -21.35 -3.31 27.93
N SER A 322 -20.41 -2.35 28.06
CA SER A 322 -18.99 -2.55 27.77
C SER A 322 -18.33 -3.59 28.69
N GLU A 323 -18.61 -3.57 30.00
CA GLU A 323 -18.05 -4.55 30.94
C GLU A 323 -18.62 -5.96 30.73
N GLN A 324 -19.88 -6.08 30.32
CA GLN A 324 -20.49 -7.36 30.00
C GLN A 324 -19.94 -7.94 28.70
N MET A 325 -19.69 -7.10 27.69
CA MET A 325 -19.07 -7.49 26.43
C MET A 325 -17.61 -7.93 26.62
N ILE A 326 -16.84 -7.22 27.45
CA ILE A 326 -15.47 -7.62 27.81
C ILE A 326 -15.47 -9.04 28.40
N LYS A 327 -16.34 -9.30 29.40
CA LYS A 327 -16.47 -10.63 30.02
C LYS A 327 -16.93 -11.72 29.04
N ALA A 328 -17.76 -11.38 28.06
CA ALA A 328 -18.21 -12.33 27.04
C ALA A 328 -17.10 -12.70 26.03
N VAL A 329 -16.15 -11.80 25.81
CA VAL A 329 -15.04 -11.98 24.86
C VAL A 329 -13.80 -12.61 25.52
N GLU A 330 -13.59 -12.40 26.81
CA GLU A 330 -12.47 -12.95 27.60
C GLU A 330 -12.14 -14.43 27.33
N PRO A 331 -13.11 -15.38 27.32
CA PRO A 331 -12.81 -16.79 27.06
C PRO A 331 -12.21 -17.04 25.67
N LYS A 332 -12.66 -16.30 24.66
CA LYS A 332 -12.15 -16.40 23.28
C LYS A 332 -10.75 -15.80 23.18
N VAL A 333 -10.52 -14.67 23.85
CA VAL A 333 -9.18 -14.07 23.93
C VAL A 333 -8.21 -15.05 24.58
N LEU A 334 -8.62 -15.70 25.68
CA LEU A 334 -7.81 -16.68 26.38
C LEU A 334 -7.38 -17.84 25.47
N GLN A 335 -8.33 -18.40 24.70
CA GLN A 335 -8.05 -19.45 23.72
C GLN A 335 -7.02 -18.99 22.68
N VAL A 336 -7.16 -17.76 22.17
CA VAL A 336 -6.26 -17.22 21.13
C VAL A 336 -4.86 -16.92 21.65
N ILE A 337 -4.72 -16.31 22.84
CA ILE A 337 -3.40 -15.90 23.34
C ILE A 337 -2.57 -17.07 23.86
N GLU A 338 -3.22 -18.16 24.27
CA GLU A 338 -2.56 -19.40 24.70
C GLU A 338 -2.28 -20.35 23.54
N HIS A 339 -2.95 -20.18 22.41
CA HIS A 339 -2.76 -21.01 21.23
C HIS A 339 -1.31 -20.94 20.74
N LYS A 340 -0.76 -22.11 20.44
CA LYS A 340 0.52 -22.26 19.76
C LYS A 340 0.26 -22.65 18.32
N THR A 341 1.06 -22.12 17.40
CA THR A 341 0.92 -22.39 15.95
C THR A 341 1.02 -23.88 15.58
N GLU A 342 1.54 -24.72 16.47
CA GLU A 342 1.63 -26.18 16.31
C GLU A 342 0.38 -26.94 16.80
N THR A 343 -0.54 -26.29 17.51
CA THR A 343 -1.76 -26.90 18.06
C THR A 343 -2.97 -26.61 17.16
N PRO A 344 -3.87 -27.57 16.91
CA PRO A 344 -5.17 -27.27 16.30
C PRO A 344 -6.03 -26.37 17.20
N TRP A 345 -6.95 -25.62 16.61
CA TRP A 345 -7.91 -24.76 17.32
C TRP A 345 -8.92 -25.52 18.17
#